data_AF-A0A959GTL8-F1
#
_entry.id   AF-A0A959GTL8-F1
#
_cell.length_a   1.000
_cell.length_b   1.000
_cell.length_c   1.000
_cell.angle_alpha   90.00
_cell.angle_beta   90.00
_cell.angle_gamma   90.00
#
_symmetry.space_group_name_H-M   'P 1'
#
loop_
_entity.id
_entity.type
_entity.pdbx_description
1 polymer ?
#
loop_
_entity_poly.entity_id
_entity_poly.type
_entity_poly.pdbx_seq_one_letter_code
_entity_poly.pdbx_strand_id
1 'polypeptide(L)'
;MQISITTNGKRSFIWSAGLVFLGAILFSTKAILVKLAYRWGIDSVSLLALRMLFSLPFFLLVAALSGRQEKYKGLRLGRKDLVSLLLLGIAGYYLASLLDFMGLQYITASLERLILYVYPTLVLIIGALFYRQPITRV
;
A
#
# COMPACT_ATOMS: atom_id res chain seq x y z
N MET A 1 20.23 22.13 -5.89
CA MET A 1 20.96 21.09 -5.13
C MET A 1 20.54 19.73 -5.67
N GLN A 2 21.30 19.23 -6.66
CA GLN A 2 21.01 17.98 -7.37
C GLN A 2 21.30 16.79 -6.46
N ILE A 3 20.31 15.93 -6.25
CA ILE A 3 20.53 14.61 -5.67
C ILE A 3 20.98 13.75 -6.85
N SER A 4 22.30 13.65 -7.03
CA SER A 4 22.93 12.69 -7.92
C SER A 4 22.71 11.28 -7.36
N ILE A 5 21.56 10.70 -7.69
CA ILE A 5 21.33 9.27 -7.59
C ILE A 5 22.18 8.63 -8.72
N THR A 6 23.46 8.44 -8.47
CA THR A 6 24.34 7.61 -9.32
C THR A 6 23.97 6.15 -9.09
N THR A 7 22.77 5.76 -9.56
CA THR A 7 22.43 4.36 -9.67
C THR A 7 23.21 3.79 -10.83
N ASN A 8 24.22 3.00 -10.49
CA ASN A 8 24.86 2.08 -11.41
C ASN A 8 23.76 1.22 -12.07
N GLY A 9 23.39 1.55 -13.31
CA GLY A 9 22.08 1.26 -13.90
C GLY A 9 21.68 -0.21 -13.97
N LYS A 10 22.65 -1.13 -13.91
CA LYS A 10 22.38 -2.59 -13.86
C LYS A 10 22.15 -3.11 -12.44
N ARG A 11 22.89 -2.60 -11.43
CA ARG A 11 22.76 -3.05 -10.03
C ARG A 11 21.45 -2.59 -9.42
N SER A 12 21.05 -1.35 -9.67
CA SER A 12 19.76 -0.83 -9.17
C SER A 12 18.57 -1.56 -9.77
N PHE A 13 18.65 -1.95 -11.05
CA PHE A 13 17.59 -2.69 -11.73
C PHE A 13 17.39 -4.08 -11.10
N ILE A 14 18.48 -4.81 -10.81
CA ILE A 14 18.40 -6.14 -10.19
C ILE A 14 17.82 -6.05 -8.77
N TRP A 15 18.23 -5.05 -7.98
CA TRP A 15 17.67 -4.84 -6.63
C TRP A 15 16.18 -4.51 -6.68
N SER A 16 15.75 -3.63 -7.59
CA SER A 16 14.34 -3.31 -7.78
C SER A 16 13.53 -4.53 -8.25
N ALA A 17 14.06 -5.30 -9.20
CA ALA A 17 13.42 -6.52 -9.69
C ALA A 17 13.26 -7.56 -8.56
N GLY A 18 14.28 -7.74 -7.73
CA GLY A 18 14.22 -8.62 -6.56
C GLY A 18 13.15 -8.18 -5.54
N LEU A 19 13.06 -6.87 -5.27
CA LEU A 19 12.04 -6.31 -4.36
C LEU A 19 10.62 -6.47 -4.92
N VAL A 20 10.42 -6.27 -6.22
CA VAL A 20 9.12 -6.48 -6.88
C VAL A 20 8.72 -7.96 -6.81
N PHE A 21 9.66 -8.86 -7.08
CA PHE A 21 9.40 -10.30 -7.02
C PHE A 21 9.04 -10.77 -5.60
N LEU A 22 9.80 -10.33 -4.59
CA LEU A 22 9.49 -10.58 -3.19
C LEU A 22 8.13 -10.00 -2.79
N GLY A 23 7.84 -8.76 -3.21
CA GLY A 23 6.55 -8.12 -2.96
C GLY A 23 5.39 -8.91 -3.55
N ALA A 24 5.53 -9.41 -4.79
CA ALA A 24 4.52 -10.23 -5.45
C ALA A 24 4.26 -11.55 -4.70
N ILE A 25 5.32 -12.22 -4.22
CA ILE A 25 5.18 -13.45 -3.42
C ILE A 25 4.46 -13.15 -2.10
N LEU A 26 4.91 -12.14 -1.35
CA LEU A 26 4.33 -11.78 -0.06
C LEU A 26 2.85 -11.39 -0.20
N PHE A 27 2.52 -10.62 -1.24
CA PHE A 27 1.16 -10.20 -1.53
C PHE A 27 0.26 -11.38 -1.92
N SER A 28 0.77 -12.28 -2.77
CA SER A 28 0.08 -13.52 -3.16
C SER A 28 -0.19 -14.46 -1.97
N THR A 29 0.79 -14.62 -1.07
CA THR A 29 0.72 -15.54 0.07
C THR A 29 -0.22 -15.04 1.18
N LYS A 30 -0.30 -13.72 1.42
CA LYS A 30 -1.18 -13.11 2.44
C LYS A 30 -2.62 -13.64 2.35
N ALA A 31 -3.20 -13.64 1.14
CA ALA A 31 -4.58 -14.08 0.89
C ALA A 31 -4.85 -15.52 1.35
N ILE A 32 -3.88 -16.41 1.12
CA ILE A 32 -3.96 -17.83 1.48
C ILE A 32 -3.89 -17.98 3.01
N LEU A 33 -2.96 -17.27 3.65
CA LEU A 33 -2.80 -17.29 5.11
C LEU A 33 -4.03 -16.75 5.84
N VAL A 34 -4.66 -15.69 5.33
CA VAL A 34 -5.88 -15.11 5.91
C VAL A 34 -7.04 -16.12 5.83
N LYS A 35 -7.22 -16.78 4.69
CA LYS A 35 -8.25 -17.85 4.58
C LYS A 35 -7.96 -19.05 5.47
N LEU A 36 -6.69 -19.41 5.64
CA LEU A 36 -6.33 -20.47 6.56
C LEU A 36 -6.69 -20.07 7.99
N ALA A 37 -6.37 -18.83 8.41
CA ALA A 37 -6.69 -18.33 9.74
C ALA A 37 -8.21 -18.26 10.02
N TYR A 38 -9.02 -17.96 9.00
CA TYR A 38 -10.49 -18.01 9.14
C TYR A 38 -11.03 -19.40 9.45
N ARG A 39 -10.36 -20.48 9.03
CA ARG A 39 -10.75 -21.85 9.41
C ARG A 39 -10.58 -22.14 10.90
N TRP A 40 -9.76 -21.35 11.59
CA TRP A 40 -9.48 -21.48 13.02
C TRP A 40 -10.36 -20.54 13.87
N GLY A 41 -11.38 -19.92 13.27
CA GLY A 41 -12.34 -19.04 13.96
C GLY A 41 -11.79 -17.66 14.30
N ILE A 42 -10.61 -17.28 13.78
CA ILE A 42 -10.03 -15.95 14.01
C ILE A 42 -10.77 -14.94 13.13
N ASP A 43 -11.26 -13.86 13.74
CA ASP A 43 -12.02 -12.83 13.03
C ASP A 43 -11.14 -11.95 12.12
N SER A 44 -11.75 -11.41 11.06
CA SER A 44 -11.12 -10.49 10.10
C SER A 44 -10.49 -9.27 10.77
N VAL A 45 -11.19 -8.71 11.76
CA VAL A 45 -10.74 -7.52 12.46
C VAL A 45 -9.51 -7.84 13.30
N SER A 46 -9.44 -9.04 13.90
CA SER A 46 -8.26 -9.47 14.66
C SER A 46 -7.02 -9.62 13.79
N LEU A 47 -7.14 -10.20 12.59
CA LEU A 47 -6.02 -10.30 11.65
C LEU A 47 -5.58 -8.93 11.11
N LEU A 48 -6.55 -8.05 10.84
CA LEU A 48 -6.28 -6.67 10.44
C LEU A 48 -5.55 -5.90 11.55
N ALA A 49 -6.00 -6.05 12.80
CA ALA A 49 -5.38 -5.43 13.97
C ALA A 49 -3.96 -5.95 14.19
N LEU A 50 -3.73 -7.28 14.06
CA LEU A 50 -2.41 -7.88 14.14
C LEU A 50 -1.48 -7.31 13.07
N ARG A 51 -1.97 -7.16 11.83
CA ARG A 51 -1.21 -6.54 10.72
C ARG A 51 -0.82 -5.10 11.02
N MET A 52 -1.76 -4.29 11.53
CA MET A 52 -1.51 -2.90 11.93
C MET A 52 -0.48 -2.82 13.06
N LEU A 53 -0.61 -3.69 14.06
CA LEU A 53 0.30 -3.75 15.21
C LEU A 53 1.72 -4.13 14.79
N PHE A 54 1.88 -5.13 13.90
CA PHE A 54 3.17 -5.50 13.35
C PHE A 54 3.79 -4.39 12.49
N SER A 55 2.98 -3.63 11.75
CA SER A 55 3.49 -2.56 10.89
C SER A 55 3.87 -1.29 11.66
N LEU A 56 3.24 -1.03 12.82
CA LEU A 56 3.46 0.15 13.66
C LEU A 56 4.95 0.37 14.04
N PRO A 57 5.70 -0.61 14.58
CA PRO A 57 7.10 -0.39 14.96
C PRO A 57 7.98 -0.04 13.76
N PHE A 58 7.74 -0.63 12.58
CA PHE A 58 8.49 -0.29 11.37
C PHE A 58 8.22 1.15 10.93
N PHE A 59 6.96 1.59 10.95
CA PHE A 59 6.63 2.98 10.63
C PHE A 59 7.23 3.96 11.63
N LEU A 60 7.19 3.66 12.93
CA LEU A 60 7.84 4.47 13.96
C LEU A 60 9.35 4.55 13.77
N LEU A 61 9.99 3.43 13.42
CA LEU A 61 11.43 3.36 13.17
C LEU A 61 11.80 4.21 11.95
N VAL A 62 11.07 4.08 10.84
CA VAL A 62 11.27 4.92 9.65
C VAL A 62 11.00 6.39 9.95
N ALA A 63 9.96 6.72 10.73
CA ALA A 63 9.67 8.09 11.13
C ALA A 63 10.80 8.67 12.01
N ALA A 64 11.34 7.90 12.96
CA ALA A 64 12.45 8.31 13.80
C ALA A 64 13.76 8.49 13.00
N LEU A 65 14.03 7.62 12.02
CA LEU A 65 15.20 7.74 11.14
C LEU A 65 15.05 8.90 10.14
N SER A 66 13.85 9.12 9.60
CA SER A 66 13.57 10.17 8.62
C SER A 66 13.47 11.56 9.28
N GLY A 67 12.95 11.62 10.51
CA GLY A 67 12.89 12.85 11.30
C GLY A 67 14.27 13.41 11.70
N ARG A 68 15.33 12.59 11.59
CA ARG A 68 16.72 13.02 11.78
C ARG A 68 17.33 13.70 10.56
N GLN A 69 16.70 13.64 9.40
CA GLN A 69 17.19 14.34 8.21
C GLN A 69 16.83 15.83 8.28
N GLU A 70 17.84 16.70 8.20
CA GLU A 70 17.70 18.17 8.16
C GLU A 70 16.68 18.66 7.14
N LYS A 71 16.50 17.91 6.04
CA LYS A 71 15.56 18.18 4.95
C LYS A 71 14.09 18.29 5.38
N TYR A 72 13.70 17.68 6.49
CA TYR A 72 12.31 17.65 6.96
C TYR A 72 12.04 18.53 8.19
N LYS A 73 13.07 19.16 8.78
CA LYS A 73 12.92 20.07 9.95
C LYS A 73 12.09 21.33 9.64
N GLY A 74 11.94 21.70 8.36
CA GLY A 74 11.19 22.88 7.92
C GLY A 74 9.75 22.60 7.45
N LEU A 75 9.34 21.33 7.32
CA LEU A 75 8.00 20.96 6.89
C LEU A 75 7.03 21.10 8.07
N ARG A 76 6.58 22.33 8.34
CA ARG A 76 5.44 22.58 9.21
C ARG A 76 4.19 22.09 8.50
N LEU A 77 3.73 20.90 8.88
CA LEU A 77 2.45 20.35 8.45
C LEU A 77 1.35 21.37 8.79
N GLY A 78 0.76 21.98 7.75
CA GLY A 78 -0.38 22.86 7.94
C GLY A 78 -1.56 22.06 8.48
N ARG A 79 -2.46 22.70 9.24
CA ARG A 79 -3.70 22.03 9.70
C ARG A 79 -4.49 21.40 8.54
N LYS A 80 -4.44 22.01 7.35
CA LYS A 80 -5.06 21.50 6.12
C LYS A 80 -4.41 20.21 5.61
N ASP A 81 -3.08 20.12 5.67
CA ASP A 81 -2.34 18.92 5.30
C ASP A 81 -2.62 17.79 6.29
N LEU A 82 -2.72 18.13 7.58
CA LEU A 82 -3.06 17.18 8.64
C LEU A 82 -4.46 16.58 8.45
N VAL A 83 -5.46 17.42 8.13
CA VAL A 83 -6.82 16.97 7.82
C VAL A 83 -6.84 16.12 6.55
N SER A 84 -6.09 16.52 5.51
CA SER A 84 -6.01 15.75 4.26
C SER A 84 -5.34 14.40 4.47
N LEU A 85 -4.27 14.33 5.25
CA LEU A 85 -3.59 13.09 5.65
C LEU A 85 -4.52 12.19 6.48
N LEU A 86 -5.27 12.74 7.42
CA LEU A 86 -6.24 12.00 8.22
C LEU A 86 -7.36 11.43 7.36
N LEU A 87 -7.96 12.26 6.49
CA LEU A 87 -9.00 11.81 5.57
C LEU A 87 -8.48 10.73 4.62
N LEU A 88 -7.29 10.90 4.06
CA LEU A 88 -6.68 9.91 3.17
C LEU A 88 -6.31 8.62 3.91
N GLY A 89 -5.83 8.71 5.15
CA GLY A 89 -5.52 7.55 5.98
C GLY A 89 -6.78 6.75 6.37
N ILE A 90 -7.84 7.44 6.79
CA ILE A 90 -9.10 6.80 7.17
C ILE A 90 -9.81 6.22 5.93
N ALA A 91 -10.04 7.06 4.91
CA ALA A 91 -10.81 6.65 3.74
C ALA A 91 -10.01 5.76 2.79
N GLY A 92 -8.74 6.10 2.55
CA GLY A 92 -7.90 5.41 1.58
C GLY A 92 -7.20 4.17 2.12
N TYR A 93 -6.81 4.15 3.41
CA TYR A 93 -6.07 3.01 3.97
C TYR A 93 -6.91 2.15 4.93
N TYR A 94 -7.56 2.75 5.93
CA TYR A 94 -8.31 1.98 6.93
C TYR A 94 -9.55 1.33 6.32
N LEU A 95 -10.43 2.10 5.65
CA LEU A 95 -11.62 1.55 5.00
C LEU A 95 -11.24 0.53 3.92
N ALA A 96 -10.29 0.86 3.04
CA ALA A 96 -9.84 -0.08 2.01
C ALA A 96 -9.32 -1.39 2.61
N SER A 97 -8.53 -1.31 3.69
CA SER A 97 -8.04 -2.49 4.40
C SER A 97 -9.15 -3.30 5.06
N LEU A 98 -10.17 -2.64 5.63
CA LEU A 98 -11.30 -3.32 6.24
C LEU A 98 -12.12 -4.05 5.17
N LEU A 99 -12.42 -3.38 4.05
CA LEU A 99 -13.16 -3.96 2.92
C LEU A 99 -12.41 -5.14 2.30
N ASP A 100 -11.07 -5.08 2.22
CA ASP A 100 -10.22 -6.18 1.73
C ASP A 100 -10.36 -7.44 2.62
N PHE A 101 -10.20 -7.28 3.94
CA PHE A 101 -10.30 -8.39 4.89
C PHE A 101 -11.73 -8.94 5.02
N MET A 102 -12.73 -8.06 4.99
CA MET A 102 -14.14 -8.48 4.96
C MET A 102 -14.49 -9.19 3.65
N GLY A 103 -14.04 -8.66 2.51
CA GLY A 103 -14.24 -9.28 1.20
C GLY A 103 -13.66 -10.70 1.13
N LEU A 104 -12.54 -10.94 1.79
CA LEU A 104 -11.90 -12.25 1.93
C LEU A 104 -12.77 -13.31 2.65
N GLN A 105 -13.73 -12.91 3.48
CA GLN A 105 -14.71 -13.83 4.07
C GLN A 105 -15.73 -14.32 3.03
N TYR A 106 -16.12 -13.45 2.09
CA TYR A 106 -17.16 -13.74 1.10
C TYR A 106 -16.61 -14.27 -0.23
N ILE A 107 -15.36 -13.97 -0.56
CA ILE A 107 -14.76 -14.19 -1.89
C ILE A 107 -13.60 -15.18 -1.80
N THR A 108 -13.40 -16.03 -2.82
CA THR A 108 -12.26 -16.97 -2.88
C THR A 108 -10.92 -16.25 -3.15
N ALA A 109 -9.78 -16.87 -2.80
CA ALA A 109 -8.47 -16.23 -2.91
C ALA A 109 -8.10 -15.91 -4.37
N SER A 110 -8.57 -16.75 -5.31
CA SER A 110 -8.41 -16.51 -6.74
C SER A 110 -9.21 -15.30 -7.22
N LEU A 111 -10.41 -15.09 -6.69
CA LEU A 111 -11.27 -13.95 -7.06
C LEU A 111 -10.78 -12.63 -6.45
N GLU A 112 -10.29 -12.61 -5.21
CA GLU A 112 -9.63 -11.43 -4.62
C GLU A 112 -8.51 -10.91 -5.52
N ARG A 113 -7.63 -11.81 -5.98
CA ARG A 113 -6.55 -11.46 -6.91
C ARG A 113 -7.05 -10.96 -8.26
N LEU A 114 -8.12 -11.56 -8.78
CA LEU A 114 -8.75 -11.11 -10.03
C LEU A 114 -9.26 -9.67 -9.89
N ILE A 115 -9.91 -9.34 -8.77
CA ILE A 115 -10.34 -7.97 -8.46
C ILE A 115 -9.14 -7.02 -8.38
N LEU A 116 -8.05 -7.43 -7.72
CA LEU A 116 -6.83 -6.62 -7.63
C LEU A 116 -6.16 -6.39 -8.98
N TYR A 117 -6.24 -7.33 -9.92
CA TYR A 117 -5.78 -7.13 -11.30
C TYR A 117 -6.69 -6.25 -12.15
N VAL A 118 -7.95 -6.10 -11.75
CA VAL A 118 -8.88 -5.12 -12.35
C VAL A 118 -8.61 -3.70 -11.81
N TYR A 119 -7.94 -3.57 -10.66
CA TYR A 119 -7.65 -2.29 -10.02
C TYR A 119 -6.91 -1.28 -10.92
N PRO A 120 -5.83 -1.64 -11.65
CA PRO A 120 -5.16 -0.72 -12.56
C PRO A 120 -6.10 -0.15 -13.63
N THR A 121 -6.98 -0.98 -14.19
CA THR A 121 -7.98 -0.55 -15.17
C THR A 121 -8.98 0.43 -14.57
N LEU A 122 -9.49 0.13 -13.36
CA LEU A 122 -10.42 1.02 -12.66
C LEU A 122 -9.77 2.37 -12.31
N VAL A 123 -8.53 2.34 -11.79
CA VAL A 123 -7.76 3.56 -11.49
C VAL A 123 -7.52 4.40 -12.74
N LEU A 124 -7.22 3.76 -13.88
CA LEU A 124 -7.06 4.46 -15.16
C LEU A 124 -8.35 5.14 -15.61
N ILE A 125 -9.48 4.43 -15.56
CA ILE A 125 -10.80 4.95 -15.96
C ILE A 125 -11.21 6.11 -15.04
N ILE A 126 -11.11 5.93 -13.72
CA ILE A 126 -11.44 6.96 -12.74
C ILE A 126 -10.52 8.17 -12.93
N GLY A 127 -9.23 7.95 -13.13
CA GLY A 127 -8.25 9.00 -13.40
C GLY A 127 -8.58 9.79 -14.68
N ALA A 128 -8.91 9.09 -15.77
CA ALA A 128 -9.32 9.73 -17.02
C ALA A 128 -10.60 10.57 -16.84
N LEU A 129 -11.58 10.07 -16.08
CA LEU A 129 -12.82 10.79 -15.77
C LEU A 129 -12.57 12.05 -14.92
N PHE A 130 -11.74 11.92 -13.87
CA PHE A 130 -11.54 12.98 -12.87
C PHE A 130 -10.58 14.07 -13.37
N TYR A 131 -9.51 13.69 -14.06
CA TYR A 131 -8.50 14.61 -14.58
C TYR A 131 -8.77 15.07 -16.02
N ARG A 132 -9.80 14.51 -16.69
CA ARG A 132 -10.15 14.78 -18.10
C ARG A 132 -8.95 14.68 -19.06
N GLN A 133 -7.97 13.82 -18.73
CA GLN A 133 -6.80 13.63 -19.58
C GLN A 133 -7.15 12.64 -20.71
N PRO A 134 -6.85 12.96 -21.98
CA PRO A 134 -7.05 12.02 -23.06
C PRO A 134 -6.12 10.82 -22.86
N ILE A 135 -6.68 9.61 -22.88
CA ILE A 135 -5.89 8.37 -22.87
C ILE A 135 -5.21 8.27 -24.23
N THR A 136 -3.99 8.80 -24.35
CA THR A 136 -3.18 8.67 -25.56
C THR A 136 -2.69 7.24 -25.67
N ARG A 137 -3.02 6.60 -26.80
CA ARG A 137 -2.58 5.25 -27.15
C ARG A 137 -1.07 5.28 -27.40
N VAL A 138 -0.32 4.54 -26.58
CA VAL A 138 1.13 4.30 -26.78
C VAL A 138 1.33 3.22 -27.83
#